data_AF-A0A225VEL5-F1
#
_entry.id   AF-A0A225VEL5-F1
#
_cell.length_a   1.000
_cell.length_b   1.000
_cell.length_c   1.000
_cell.angle_alpha   90.00
_cell.angle_beta   90.00
_cell.angle_gamma   90.00
#
_symmetry.space_group_name_H-M   'P 1'
#
loop_
_entity.id
_entity.type
_entity.pdbx_description
1 polymer ?
#
loop_
_entity_poly.entity_id
_entity_poly.type
_entity_poly.pdbx_seq_one_letter_code
_entity_poly.pdbx_strand_id
1 'polypeptide(L)'
;MGESDSEEKTNEYRVVTSGLSKITELMSKITLAQSLENKLWLSFQTNPKKVFKLLRLGESAGKLDDNLTFFQWLNYVNMYRDKKGEDYFSDYGLFKLLKDSRPETELLTVLQSMKRIPDMKTRAESMQLYLFEASPSSHKLLNEMWLKSRENPEDVFRILNLAKADLGVKYPEFIQKCSKPT
;
A
#
# COMPACT_ATOMS: atom_id res chain seq x y z
N MET A 1 -36.89 19.95 3.82
CA MET A 1 -35.65 19.83 3.03
C MET A 1 -34.64 19.08 3.89
N GLY A 2 -34.57 17.74 3.81
CA GLY A 2 -33.76 16.97 4.76
C GLY A 2 -33.62 15.48 4.50
N GLU A 3 -33.81 15.00 3.27
CA GLU A 3 -33.74 13.57 2.93
C GLU A 3 -32.52 13.16 2.07
N SER A 4 -31.75 14.13 1.56
CA SER A 4 -30.64 13.84 0.64
C SER A 4 -29.36 13.34 1.33
N ASP A 5 -29.10 13.73 2.58
CA ASP A 5 -27.83 13.44 3.28
C ASP A 5 -27.78 12.03 3.91
N SER A 6 -28.93 11.40 4.13
CA SER A 6 -29.04 10.08 4.76
C SER A 6 -28.82 8.91 3.79
N GLU A 7 -29.18 9.08 2.52
CA GLU A 7 -29.00 8.03 1.49
C GLU A 7 -27.55 7.93 1.02
N GLU A 8 -26.81 9.04 0.96
CA GLU A 8 -25.40 9.02 0.53
C GLU A 8 -24.49 8.33 1.57
N LYS A 9 -24.70 8.60 2.87
CA LYS A 9 -23.97 7.93 3.96
C LYS A 9 -24.25 6.43 4.04
N THR A 10 -25.49 6.01 3.78
CA THR A 10 -25.85 4.58 3.78
C THR A 10 -25.30 3.86 2.56
N ASN A 11 -25.19 4.52 1.41
CA ASN A 11 -24.53 3.95 0.23
C ASN A 11 -23.01 3.83 0.41
N GLU A 12 -22.34 4.83 0.99
CA GLU A 12 -20.90 4.75 1.27
C GLU A 12 -20.58 3.64 2.28
N TYR A 13 -21.37 3.50 3.35
CA TYR A 13 -21.25 2.38 4.29
C TYR A 13 -21.49 1.02 3.63
N ARG A 14 -22.48 0.91 2.74
CA ARG A 14 -22.79 -0.33 1.99
C ARG A 14 -21.67 -0.71 1.02
N VAL A 15 -21.06 0.27 0.34
CA VAL A 15 -19.94 0.04 -0.58
C VAL A 15 -18.69 -0.41 0.19
N VAL A 16 -18.38 0.22 1.33
CA VAL A 16 -17.22 -0.14 2.17
C VAL A 16 -17.38 -1.53 2.81
N THR A 17 -18.56 -1.85 3.36
CA THR A 17 -18.84 -3.16 3.97
C THR A 17 -18.86 -4.29 2.94
N SER A 18 -19.39 -4.04 1.74
CA SER A 18 -19.35 -5.00 0.62
C SER A 18 -17.91 -5.28 0.17
N GLY A 19 -17.06 -4.26 0.10
CA GLY A 19 -15.64 -4.41 -0.21
C GLY A 19 -14.89 -5.25 0.84
N LEU A 20 -15.13 -4.99 2.13
CA LEU A 20 -14.53 -5.74 3.24
C LEU A 20 -14.94 -7.22 3.24
N SER A 21 -16.21 -7.52 2.98
CA SER A 21 -16.70 -8.91 2.91
C SER A 21 -16.04 -9.68 1.77
N LYS A 22 -15.89 -9.06 0.58
CA LYS A 22 -15.19 -9.66 -0.55
C LYS A 22 -13.71 -9.89 -0.23
N ILE A 23 -13.04 -8.91 0.38
CA ILE A 23 -11.64 -9.06 0.82
C ILE A 23 -11.52 -10.22 1.82
N THR A 24 -12.43 -10.32 2.79
CA THR A 24 -12.39 -11.39 3.81
C THR A 24 -12.60 -12.77 3.20
N GLU A 25 -13.56 -12.91 2.27
CA GLU A 25 -13.81 -14.16 1.56
C GLU A 25 -12.65 -14.53 0.62
N LEU A 26 -12.03 -13.55 -0.03
CA LEU A 26 -10.83 -13.78 -0.82
C LEU A 26 -9.69 -14.24 0.08
N MET A 27 -9.46 -13.58 1.23
CA MET A 27 -8.45 -13.92 2.21
C MET A 27 -8.63 -15.34 2.79
N SER A 28 -9.87 -15.80 3.01
CA SER A 28 -10.11 -17.16 3.52
C SER A 28 -9.78 -18.25 2.49
N LYS A 29 -10.15 -18.05 1.21
CA LYS A 29 -9.80 -18.98 0.10
C LYS A 29 -8.30 -19.00 -0.18
N ILE A 30 -7.68 -17.82 -0.12
CA ILE A 30 -6.24 -17.58 -0.12
C ILE A 30 -5.54 -18.44 0.95
N THR A 31 -6.03 -18.41 2.19
CA THR A 31 -5.35 -19.06 3.32
C THR A 31 -5.11 -20.56 3.13
N LEU A 32 -6.00 -21.28 2.41
CA LEU A 32 -5.87 -22.72 2.19
C LEU A 32 -4.87 -23.09 1.08
N ALA A 33 -5.04 -22.56 -0.13
CA ALA A 33 -4.19 -22.89 -1.29
C ALA A 33 -2.77 -22.31 -1.18
N GLN A 34 -2.65 -21.09 -0.65
CA GLN A 34 -1.35 -20.44 -0.45
C GLN A 34 -0.49 -21.14 0.59
N SER A 35 -1.11 -21.89 1.52
CA SER A 35 -0.39 -22.55 2.59
C SER A 35 0.59 -23.60 2.08
N LEU A 36 0.34 -24.26 0.95
CA LEU A 36 1.23 -25.33 0.46
C LEU A 36 2.40 -24.79 -0.36
N GLU A 37 2.14 -23.92 -1.33
CA GLU A 37 3.19 -23.29 -2.14
C GLU A 37 4.12 -22.41 -1.28
N ASN A 38 3.56 -21.61 -0.37
CA ASN A 38 4.38 -20.77 0.52
C ASN A 38 5.24 -21.64 1.46
N LYS A 39 4.70 -22.76 1.98
CA LYS A 39 5.50 -23.71 2.78
C LYS A 39 6.63 -24.32 1.96
N LEU A 40 6.39 -24.65 0.69
CA LEU A 40 7.40 -25.19 -0.21
C LEU A 40 8.50 -24.16 -0.51
N TRP A 41 8.14 -22.94 -0.91
CA TRP A 41 9.13 -21.89 -1.11
C TRP A 41 9.91 -21.59 0.18
N LEU A 42 9.26 -21.63 1.34
CA LEU A 42 9.89 -21.38 2.63
C LEU A 42 10.81 -22.53 3.09
N SER A 43 10.51 -23.78 2.72
CA SER A 43 11.39 -24.93 3.00
C SER A 43 12.69 -24.82 2.21
N PHE A 44 12.60 -24.40 0.95
CA PHE A 44 13.74 -24.07 0.10
C PHE A 44 14.35 -22.68 0.35
N GLN A 45 13.74 -21.88 1.24
CA GLN A 45 14.16 -20.52 1.56
C GLN A 45 14.30 -19.63 0.31
N THR A 46 13.40 -19.81 -0.65
CA THR A 46 13.44 -19.14 -1.95
C THR A 46 13.31 -17.63 -1.77
N ASN A 47 14.28 -16.85 -2.25
CA ASN A 47 14.22 -15.39 -2.09
C ASN A 47 12.89 -14.81 -2.64
N PRO A 48 12.20 -13.89 -1.93
CA PRO A 48 10.91 -13.35 -2.37
C PRO A 48 10.92 -12.71 -3.76
N LYS A 49 12.04 -12.12 -4.20
CA LYS A 49 12.21 -11.59 -5.57
C LYS A 49 12.17 -12.70 -6.62
N LYS A 50 12.67 -13.91 -6.31
CA LYS A 50 12.58 -15.06 -7.21
C LYS A 50 11.14 -15.56 -7.31
N VAL A 51 10.43 -15.65 -6.18
CA VAL A 51 9.01 -16.02 -6.17
C VAL A 51 8.16 -15.01 -6.93
N PHE A 52 8.44 -13.70 -6.79
CA PHE A 52 7.76 -12.64 -7.54
C PHE A 52 7.85 -12.85 -9.06
N LYS A 53 9.04 -13.22 -9.54
CA LYS A 53 9.28 -13.54 -10.95
C LYS A 53 8.63 -14.85 -11.36
N LEU A 54 8.70 -15.88 -10.53
CA LEU A 54 8.05 -17.18 -10.78
C LEU A 54 6.54 -17.02 -10.97
N LEU A 55 5.91 -16.15 -10.18
CA LEU A 55 4.49 -15.81 -10.26
C LEU A 55 4.19 -14.78 -11.35
N ARG A 56 5.20 -14.32 -12.10
CA ARG A 56 5.08 -13.36 -13.21
C ARG A 56 4.39 -12.05 -12.81
N LEU A 57 4.55 -11.63 -11.55
CA LEU A 57 3.89 -10.45 -10.99
C LEU A 57 4.46 -9.11 -11.51
N GLY A 58 5.59 -9.15 -12.23
CA GLY A 58 6.14 -8.00 -12.96
C GLY A 58 5.84 -8.00 -14.46
N GLU A 59 5.20 -9.05 -14.98
CA GLU A 59 4.87 -9.19 -16.41
C GLU A 59 3.36 -9.10 -16.67
N SER A 60 2.55 -9.05 -15.61
CA SER A 60 1.11 -9.06 -15.74
C SER A 60 0.60 -7.73 -16.29
N ALA A 61 -0.08 -7.76 -17.43
CA ALA A 61 -0.85 -6.64 -17.99
C ALA A 61 -2.11 -6.30 -17.17
N GLY A 62 -2.17 -6.77 -15.92
CA GLY A 62 -3.34 -6.74 -15.05
C GLY A 62 -3.04 -6.07 -13.72
N LYS A 63 -4.07 -5.43 -13.17
CA LYS A 63 -4.09 -4.76 -11.87
C LYS A 63 -3.71 -5.71 -10.72
N LEU A 64 -2.66 -5.39 -9.97
CA LEU A 64 -2.25 -6.19 -8.81
C LEU A 64 -3.10 -5.91 -7.56
N ASP A 65 -3.83 -4.80 -7.55
CA ASP A 65 -4.67 -4.34 -6.45
C ASP A 65 -5.88 -5.25 -6.12
N ASP A 66 -6.19 -6.20 -7.00
CA ASP A 66 -7.21 -7.24 -6.79
C ASP A 66 -6.70 -8.62 -7.26
N ASN A 67 -5.39 -8.83 -7.19
CA ASN A 67 -4.75 -10.06 -7.66
C ASN A 67 -4.45 -11.01 -6.49
N LEU A 68 -5.14 -12.15 -6.44
CA LEU A 68 -4.96 -13.16 -5.39
C LEU A 68 -3.54 -13.72 -5.33
N THR A 69 -2.87 -13.85 -6.48
CA THR A 69 -1.46 -14.28 -6.57
C THR A 69 -0.51 -13.23 -5.99
N PHE A 70 -0.86 -11.95 -6.10
CA PHE A 70 -0.10 -10.88 -5.45
C PHE A 70 -0.25 -10.94 -3.92
N PHE A 71 -1.45 -11.14 -3.41
CA PHE A 71 -1.68 -11.30 -1.97
C PHE A 71 -1.00 -12.55 -1.40
N GLN A 72 -0.97 -13.65 -2.16
CA GLN A 72 -0.19 -14.85 -1.83
C GLN A 72 1.28 -14.52 -1.65
N TRP A 73 1.84 -13.77 -2.59
CA TRP A 73 3.22 -13.41 -2.57
C TRP A 73 3.56 -12.45 -1.41
N LEU A 74 2.67 -11.52 -1.08
CA LEU A 74 2.83 -10.67 0.11
C LEU A 74 2.81 -11.49 1.41
N ASN A 75 1.94 -12.50 1.51
CA ASN A 75 1.95 -13.44 2.64
C ASN A 75 3.26 -14.24 2.70
N TYR A 76 3.78 -14.68 1.53
CA TYR A 76 5.08 -15.33 1.46
C TYR A 76 6.23 -14.42 1.95
N VAL A 77 6.21 -13.13 1.58
CA VAL A 77 7.19 -12.14 2.06
C VAL A 77 7.19 -12.08 3.59
N ASN A 78 6.01 -12.07 4.22
CA ASN A 78 5.90 -12.09 5.69
C ASN A 78 6.49 -13.39 6.26
N MET A 79 6.05 -14.55 5.78
CA MET A 79 6.58 -15.84 6.23
C MET A 79 8.11 -15.95 6.09
N TYR A 80 8.66 -15.41 5.00
CA TYR A 80 10.09 -15.39 4.75
C TYR A 80 10.82 -14.52 5.78
N ARG A 81 10.32 -13.31 6.06
CA ARG A 81 10.88 -12.38 7.05
C ARG A 81 10.77 -12.93 8.47
N ASP A 82 9.65 -13.54 8.83
CA ASP A 82 9.46 -14.14 10.15
C ASP A 82 10.48 -15.26 10.40
N LYS A 83 10.83 -16.02 9.35
CA LYS A 83 11.82 -17.11 9.44
C LYS A 83 13.27 -16.63 9.39
N LYS A 84 13.57 -15.56 8.64
CA LYS A 84 14.94 -15.14 8.32
C LYS A 84 15.41 -13.88 9.03
N GLY A 85 14.49 -13.01 9.44
CA GLY A 85 14.76 -11.63 9.81
C GLY A 85 14.42 -10.66 8.69
N GLU A 86 14.01 -9.46 9.08
CA GLU A 86 13.52 -8.43 8.16
C GLU A 86 14.59 -7.92 7.18
N ASP A 87 15.86 -7.92 7.61
CA ASP A 87 17.00 -7.45 6.81
C ASP A 87 17.24 -8.28 5.54
N TYR A 88 16.76 -9.52 5.50
CA TYR A 88 16.87 -10.37 4.30
C TYR A 88 15.91 -9.96 3.18
N PHE A 89 14.84 -9.22 3.50
CA PHE A 89 13.94 -8.62 2.52
C PHE A 89 13.20 -7.42 3.11
N SER A 90 13.88 -6.27 3.11
CA SER A 90 13.39 -5.04 3.74
C SER A 90 12.18 -4.43 3.04
N ASP A 91 11.47 -3.54 3.74
CA ASP A 91 10.37 -2.76 3.15
C ASP A 91 10.82 -1.94 1.95
N TYR A 92 12.03 -1.38 2.00
CA TYR A 92 12.63 -0.69 0.85
C TYR A 92 12.93 -1.64 -0.31
N GLY A 93 13.40 -2.86 -0.03
CA GLY A 93 13.61 -3.89 -1.06
C GLY A 93 12.32 -4.32 -1.76
N LEU A 94 11.24 -4.50 -0.97
CA LEU A 94 9.90 -4.73 -1.49
C LEU A 94 9.41 -3.55 -2.32
N PHE A 95 9.51 -2.33 -1.80
CA PHE A 95 9.14 -1.10 -2.50
C PHE A 95 9.85 -0.98 -3.84
N LYS A 96 11.17 -1.15 -3.86
CA LYS A 96 11.98 -1.05 -5.08
C LYS A 96 11.58 -2.09 -6.10
N LEU A 97 11.36 -3.34 -5.69
CA LEU A 97 10.87 -4.39 -6.58
C LEU A 97 9.52 -4.03 -7.21
N LEU A 98 8.61 -3.47 -6.41
CA LEU A 98 7.31 -3.02 -6.87
C LEU A 98 7.44 -1.84 -7.85
N LYS A 99 8.23 -0.81 -7.50
CA LYS A 99 8.49 0.38 -8.31
C LYS A 99 9.15 0.05 -9.65
N ASP A 100 10.15 -0.83 -9.66
CA ASP A 100 10.89 -1.21 -10.88
C ASP A 100 10.05 -2.04 -11.85
N SER A 101 8.91 -2.58 -11.41
CA SER A 101 8.10 -3.54 -12.19
C SER A 101 6.84 -2.94 -12.82
N ARG A 102 6.53 -1.66 -12.55
CA ARG A 102 5.30 -1.03 -13.07
C ARG A 102 5.35 0.49 -13.08
N PRO A 103 4.46 1.16 -13.83
CA PRO A 103 4.30 2.61 -13.78
C PRO A 103 3.95 3.11 -12.37
N GLU A 104 4.36 4.32 -12.05
CA GLU A 104 4.13 4.92 -10.72
C GLU A 104 2.64 5.04 -10.36
N THR A 105 1.77 5.31 -11.35
CA THR A 105 0.32 5.38 -11.16
C THR A 105 -0.30 4.04 -10.73
N GLU A 106 0.19 2.93 -11.30
CA GLU A 106 -0.21 1.59 -10.88
C GLU A 106 0.36 1.25 -9.51
N LEU A 107 1.62 1.59 -9.24
CA LEU A 107 2.22 1.43 -7.92
C LEU A 107 1.39 2.09 -6.82
N LEU A 108 0.93 3.33 -7.03
CA LEU A 108 0.07 4.04 -6.08
C LEU A 108 -1.24 3.30 -5.79
N THR A 109 -1.86 2.74 -6.83
CA THR A 109 -3.09 1.96 -6.70
C THR A 109 -2.85 0.69 -5.87
N VAL A 110 -1.74 -0.01 -6.13
CA VAL A 110 -1.32 -1.19 -5.36
C VAL A 110 -1.07 -0.84 -3.90
N LEU A 111 -0.31 0.21 -3.62
CA LEU A 111 -0.02 0.64 -2.25
C LEU A 111 -1.30 1.02 -1.50
N GLN A 112 -2.28 1.65 -2.18
CA GLN A 112 -3.57 1.95 -1.56
C GLN A 112 -4.39 0.71 -1.24
N SER A 113 -4.41 -0.29 -2.12
CA SER A 113 -5.09 -1.56 -1.82
C SER A 113 -4.42 -2.32 -0.70
N MET A 114 -3.08 -2.28 -0.61
CA MET A 114 -2.34 -2.84 0.53
C MET A 114 -2.76 -2.19 1.86
N LYS A 115 -3.07 -0.89 1.90
CA LYS A 115 -3.55 -0.22 3.13
C LYS A 115 -4.87 -0.76 3.67
N ARG A 116 -5.68 -1.40 2.83
CA ARG A 116 -6.96 -2.02 3.23
C ARG A 116 -6.77 -3.36 3.93
N ILE A 117 -5.55 -3.93 3.87
CA ILE A 117 -5.18 -5.15 4.56
C ILE A 117 -4.46 -4.74 5.86
N PRO A 118 -5.03 -5.02 7.04
CA PRO A 118 -4.47 -4.56 8.32
C PRO A 118 -2.97 -4.87 8.48
N ASP A 119 -2.54 -6.09 8.17
CA ASP A 119 -1.15 -6.54 8.31
C ASP A 119 -0.18 -5.89 7.31
N MET A 120 -0.70 -5.20 6.29
CA MET A 120 0.09 -4.51 5.28
C MET A 120 0.00 -2.99 5.38
N LYS A 121 -0.89 -2.45 6.23
CA LYS A 121 -1.17 -1.02 6.29
C LYS A 121 0.07 -0.19 6.57
N THR A 122 0.75 -0.46 7.68
CA THR A 122 1.96 0.28 8.08
C THR A 122 3.06 0.19 7.01
N ARG A 123 3.21 -0.98 6.39
CA ARG A 123 4.19 -1.18 5.32
C ARG A 123 3.86 -0.36 4.09
N ALA A 124 2.60 -0.35 3.67
CA ALA A 124 2.15 0.45 2.54
C ALA A 124 2.30 1.96 2.79
N GLU A 125 2.03 2.41 4.02
CA GLU A 125 2.25 3.80 4.45
C GLU A 125 3.75 4.18 4.35
N SER A 126 4.66 3.33 4.84
CA SER A 126 6.11 3.55 4.68
C SER A 126 6.54 3.63 3.21
N MET A 127 5.92 2.82 2.33
CA MET A 127 6.21 2.85 0.89
C MET A 127 5.67 4.11 0.21
N GLN A 128 4.54 4.64 0.67
CA GLN A 128 4.05 5.95 0.22
C GLN A 128 5.03 7.05 0.62
N LEU A 129 5.61 6.99 1.82
CA LEU A 129 6.67 7.91 2.25
C LEU A 129 7.92 7.78 1.35
N TYR A 130 8.40 6.56 1.07
CA TYR A 130 9.55 6.38 0.16
C TYR A 130 9.29 6.94 -1.24
N LEU A 131 8.06 6.81 -1.73
CA LEU A 131 7.68 7.36 -3.03
C LEU A 131 7.62 8.89 -2.99
N PHE A 132 7.07 9.45 -1.92
CA PHE A 132 7.04 10.90 -1.69
C PHE A 132 8.48 11.46 -1.71
N GLU A 133 9.38 10.88 -0.93
CA GLU A 133 10.77 11.31 -0.84
C GLU A 133 11.58 11.10 -2.14
N ALA A 134 11.09 10.29 -3.07
CA ALA A 134 11.80 10.00 -4.30
C ALA A 134 11.79 11.18 -5.30
N SER A 135 10.70 11.96 -5.39
CA SER A 135 10.65 13.10 -6.33
C SER A 135 9.49 14.09 -6.06
N PRO A 136 9.64 15.37 -6.44
CA PRO A 136 8.52 16.34 -6.42
C PRO A 136 7.32 15.93 -7.28
N SER A 137 7.54 15.23 -8.40
CA SER A 137 6.44 14.71 -9.23
C SER A 137 5.61 13.67 -8.48
N SER A 138 6.25 12.85 -7.65
CA SER A 138 5.57 11.85 -6.81
C SER A 138 4.72 12.51 -5.72
N HIS A 139 5.09 13.69 -5.22
CA HIS A 139 4.25 14.47 -4.29
C HIS A 139 2.87 14.75 -4.89
N LYS A 140 2.83 15.23 -6.14
CA LYS A 140 1.59 15.58 -6.82
C LYS A 140 0.67 14.36 -6.96
N LEU A 141 1.21 13.24 -7.42
CA LEU A 141 0.44 12.01 -7.63
C LEU A 141 -0.07 11.43 -6.30
N LEU A 142 0.73 11.45 -5.24
CA LEU A 142 0.30 11.03 -3.90
C LEU A 142 -0.81 11.93 -3.36
N ASN A 143 -0.68 13.25 -3.49
CA ASN A 143 -1.71 14.19 -3.06
C ASN A 143 -3.03 13.98 -3.80
N GLU A 144 -3.00 13.84 -5.12
CA GLU A 144 -4.20 13.56 -5.93
C GLU A 144 -4.85 12.23 -5.53
N MET A 145 -4.02 11.22 -5.29
CA MET A 145 -4.49 9.92 -4.84
C MET A 145 -5.13 10.00 -3.44
N TRP A 146 -4.50 10.65 -2.46
CA TRP A 146 -5.04 10.80 -1.10
C TRP A 146 -6.35 11.59 -1.10
N LEU A 147 -6.46 12.63 -1.92
CA LEU A 147 -7.71 13.37 -2.12
C LEU A 147 -8.80 12.46 -2.68
N LYS A 148 -8.48 11.66 -3.71
CA LYS A 148 -9.43 10.73 -4.32
C LYS A 148 -9.88 9.63 -3.36
N SER A 149 -8.99 9.15 -2.49
CA SER A 149 -9.31 8.14 -1.48
C SER A 149 -9.91 8.71 -0.21
N ARG A 150 -10.12 10.04 -0.13
CA ARG A 150 -10.59 10.75 1.07
C ARG A 150 -9.73 10.40 2.29
N GLU A 151 -8.42 10.34 2.10
CA GLU A 151 -7.46 10.06 3.17
C GLU A 151 -7.60 11.10 4.28
N ASN A 152 -7.65 10.66 5.55
CA ASN A 152 -7.73 11.58 6.67
C ASN A 152 -6.45 12.44 6.72
N PRO A 153 -6.55 13.78 6.81
CA PRO A 153 -5.38 14.65 6.96
C PRO A 153 -4.43 14.25 8.11
N GLU A 154 -4.95 13.70 9.21
CA GLU A 154 -4.14 13.18 10.31
C GLU A 154 -3.34 11.93 9.90
N ASP A 155 -3.93 11.06 9.08
CA ASP A 155 -3.23 9.91 8.50
C ASP A 155 -2.14 10.38 7.54
N VAL A 156 -2.42 11.35 6.67
CA VAL A 156 -1.42 11.95 5.77
C VAL A 156 -0.26 12.56 6.56
N PHE A 157 -0.56 13.31 7.62
CA PHE A 157 0.44 13.90 8.51
C PHE A 157 1.34 12.84 9.17
N ARG A 158 0.73 11.71 9.60
CA ARG A 158 1.45 10.56 10.17
C ARG A 158 2.32 9.86 9.12
N ILE A 159 1.75 9.57 7.94
CA ILE A 159 2.44 8.89 6.83
C ILE A 159 3.69 9.68 6.41
N LEU A 160 3.54 11.00 6.26
CA LEU A 160 4.63 11.90 5.91
C LEU A 160 5.64 12.13 7.06
N ASN A 161 5.36 11.57 8.24
CA ASN A 161 6.16 11.68 9.45
C ASN A 161 6.51 13.16 9.78
N LEU A 162 5.54 14.05 9.59
CA LEU A 162 5.75 15.50 9.67
C LEU A 162 6.04 15.98 11.10
N ALA A 163 5.63 15.23 12.12
CA ALA A 163 5.97 15.52 13.52
C ALA A 163 7.49 15.43 13.80
N LYS A 164 8.21 14.62 13.03
CA LYS A 164 9.67 14.44 13.17
C LYS A 164 10.47 15.18 12.10
N ALA A 165 9.81 15.69 11.06
CA ALA A 165 10.46 16.47 10.03
C ALA A 165 10.78 17.85 10.61
N ASP A 166 12.03 18.30 10.44
CA ASP A 166 12.30 19.73 10.51
C ASP A 166 11.62 20.39 9.30
N LEU A 167 10.36 20.80 9.48
CA LEU A 167 9.50 21.33 8.44
C LEU A 167 10.11 22.56 7.77
N GLY A 168 10.98 23.30 8.49
CA GLY A 168 11.69 24.47 7.95
C GLY A 168 12.79 24.12 6.96
N VAL A 169 13.35 22.90 7.04
CA VAL A 169 14.42 22.44 6.16
C VAL A 169 13.87 21.58 5.02
N LYS A 170 12.89 20.71 5.30
CA LYS A 170 12.43 19.69 4.34
C LYS A 170 11.36 20.19 3.36
N TYR A 171 10.50 21.11 3.80
CA TYR A 171 9.38 21.62 3.00
C TYR A 171 9.16 23.12 3.23
N PRO A 172 10.10 23.98 2.82
CA PRO A 172 10.07 25.42 3.11
C PRO A 172 8.80 26.12 2.60
N GLU A 173 8.18 25.61 1.54
CA GLU A 173 6.92 26.09 0.98
C GLU A 173 5.70 25.92 1.90
N PHE A 174 5.72 24.95 2.82
CA PHE A 174 4.64 24.74 3.79
C PHE A 174 4.65 25.82 4.86
N ILE A 175 5.83 26.30 5.29
CA ILE A 175 5.93 27.37 6.29
C ILE A 175 5.52 28.72 5.69
N GLN A 176 5.83 28.96 4.42
CA GLN A 176 5.56 30.23 3.76
C GLN A 176 4.07 30.54 3.56
N LYS A 177 3.22 29.50 3.44
CA LYS A 177 1.76 29.66 3.32
C LYS A 177 1.05 29.94 4.65
N CYS A 178 1.58 29.47 5.78
CA CYS A 178 0.97 29.70 7.10
C CYS A 178 1.27 31.09 7.69
N SER A 179 2.28 31.80 7.18
CA SER A 179 2.72 33.12 7.68
C SER A 179 2.06 34.32 7.00
N LYS A 180 1.11 34.12 6.08
CA LYS A 180 0.35 35.24 5.49
C LYS A 180 -1.06 35.28 6.10
N PRO A 181 -1.35 36.23 7.00
CA PRO A 181 -2.72 36.51 7.39
C PRO A 181 -3.47 37.08 6.18
N THR A 182 -4.66 36.55 5.93
CA THR A 182 -5.61 37.06 4.93
C THR A 182 -6.08 38.46 5.29
#